data_AF-A0A3P9BWN5-F1
#
_entry.id   AF-A0A3P9BWN5-F1
#
_cell.length_a   1.000
_cell.length_b   1.000
_cell.length_c   1.000
_cell.angle_alpha   90.00
_cell.angle_beta   90.00
_cell.angle_gamma   90.00
#
_symmetry.space_group_name_H-M   'P 1'
#
loop_
_entity.id
_entity.type
_entity.pdbx_description
1 polymer ?
#
loop_
_entity_poly.entity_id
_entity_poly.type
_entity_poly.pdbx_seq_one_letter_code
_entity_poly.pdbx_strand_id
1 'polypeptide(L)'
;MMTGFRLNLSPLKEPLGFVKLVEWLTAIFAFGCCGGFSGKNVISILCGDGSNETLNAMYQYPFRLSQFPLIDKNTTLCNHSVTTTHMMGDSASSAEFFVGVGIVCFLYSMAALLVYLGYMHVYKDSDFGPIFDFVITAILVFLWLVCSSAWAKGLQNVKSATDTEGISGTLALCKGSNITCEVTEFANMRTLNISVVFGYLNMLVWAFNAWFVYKETRWHSRKFSSQPGPGRHQVPAPI
;
A
#
# COMPACT_ATOMS: atom_id res chain seq x y z
N MET A 1 -3.67 41.26 -2.33
CA MET A 1 -2.25 41.08 -1.94
C MET A 1 -1.80 39.75 -2.48
N MET A 2 -0.76 39.70 -3.33
CA MET A 2 -0.19 38.41 -3.75
C MET A 2 0.52 37.80 -2.54
N THR A 3 -0.07 36.78 -1.94
CA THR A 3 0.60 35.91 -0.96
C THR A 3 1.69 35.14 -1.72
N GLY A 4 2.89 35.72 -1.77
CA GLY A 4 4.06 35.06 -2.35
C GLY A 4 4.46 33.85 -1.52
N PHE A 5 4.90 32.78 -2.19
CA PHE A 5 5.46 31.60 -1.54
C PHE A 5 6.66 32.01 -0.68
N ARG A 6 6.60 31.74 0.63
CA ARG A 6 7.72 31.97 1.55
C ARG A 6 8.08 30.66 2.23
N LEU A 7 9.14 30.03 1.75
CA LEU A 7 9.62 28.74 2.26
C LEU A 7 10.13 28.91 3.70
N ASN A 8 9.40 28.38 4.67
CA ASN A 8 9.79 28.33 6.07
C ASN A 8 9.85 26.85 6.49
N LEU A 9 11.01 26.39 6.94
CA LEU A 9 11.21 25.00 7.39
C LEU A 9 10.83 24.79 8.86
N SER A 10 10.51 25.86 9.61
CA SER A 10 10.04 25.73 11.01
C SER A 10 8.86 24.77 11.20
N PRO A 11 7.87 24.69 10.29
CA PRO A 11 6.77 23.72 10.37
C PRO A 11 7.19 22.25 10.26
N LEU A 12 8.36 21.93 9.68
CA LEU A 12 8.90 20.55 9.70
C LEU A 12 9.36 20.11 11.08
N LYS A 13 9.67 21.07 11.97
CA LYS A 13 9.97 20.80 13.38
C LYS A 13 8.70 20.68 14.22
N GLU A 14 7.55 21.12 13.69
CA GLU A 14 6.25 20.92 14.30
C GLU A 14 5.76 19.49 14.00
N PRO A 15 5.01 18.86 14.92
CA PRO A 15 4.50 17.50 14.75
C PRO A 15 3.67 17.34 13.47
N LEU A 16 2.91 18.37 13.07
CA LEU A 16 2.05 18.35 11.89
C LEU A 16 2.86 18.20 10.58
N GLY A 17 3.93 18.98 10.41
CA GLY A 17 4.78 18.91 9.21
C GLY A 17 5.65 17.65 9.18
N PHE A 18 6.16 17.21 10.34
CA PHE A 18 6.94 15.97 10.44
C PHE A 18 6.12 14.75 10.03
N VAL A 19 4.87 14.64 10.49
CA VAL A 19 3.98 13.52 10.15
C VAL A 19 3.71 13.45 8.64
N LYS A 20 3.45 14.59 7.96
CA LYS A 20 3.26 14.61 6.50
C LYS A 20 4.51 14.10 5.74
N LEU A 21 5.72 14.41 6.24
CA LEU A 21 6.95 13.89 5.65
C LEU A 21 7.06 12.36 5.82
N VAL A 22 6.70 11.84 6.98
CA VAL A 22 6.68 10.38 7.22
C VAL A 22 5.67 9.71 6.29
N GLU A 23 4.43 10.21 6.21
CA GLU A 23 3.37 9.72 5.32
C GLU A 23 3.83 9.66 3.85
N TRP A 24 4.55 10.70 3.41
CA TRP A 24 5.09 10.80 2.08
C TRP A 24 6.13 9.71 1.80
N LEU A 25 7.09 9.51 2.71
CA LEU A 25 8.11 8.47 2.57
C LEU A 25 7.52 7.06 2.65
N THR A 26 6.62 6.81 3.59
CA THR A 26 6.00 5.49 3.78
C THR A 26 5.08 5.11 2.62
N ALA A 27 4.42 6.09 1.98
CA ALA A 27 3.68 5.86 0.74
C ALA A 27 4.60 5.35 -0.39
N ILE A 28 5.76 5.98 -0.59
CA ILE A 28 6.74 5.57 -1.63
C ILE A 28 7.17 4.12 -1.42
N PHE A 29 7.51 3.74 -0.19
CA PHE A 29 7.89 2.37 0.10
C PHE A 29 6.73 1.39 -0.11
N ALA A 30 5.50 1.76 0.26
CA ALA A 30 4.33 0.92 0.05
C ALA A 30 4.07 0.65 -1.45
N PHE A 31 3.79 1.69 -2.24
CA PHE A 31 3.43 1.49 -3.65
C PHE A 31 4.65 1.13 -4.51
N GLY A 32 5.84 1.61 -4.18
CA GLY A 32 7.07 1.33 -4.92
C GLY A 32 7.50 -0.13 -4.80
N CYS A 33 7.38 -0.72 -3.60
CA CYS A 33 7.66 -2.15 -3.41
C CYS A 33 6.64 -3.06 -4.13
N CYS A 34 5.38 -2.63 -4.28
CA CYS A 34 4.37 -3.39 -5.01
C CYS A 34 4.50 -3.22 -6.53
N GLY A 35 4.55 -1.98 -7.01
CA GLY A 35 4.56 -1.64 -8.44
C GLY A 35 5.87 -1.94 -9.16
N GLY A 36 7.00 -1.95 -8.44
CA GLY A 36 8.32 -2.27 -9.00
C GLY A 36 8.69 -3.76 -8.97
N PHE A 37 7.78 -4.63 -8.56
CA PHE A 37 8.10 -6.04 -8.37
C PHE A 37 8.07 -6.85 -9.68
N SER A 38 9.14 -7.62 -9.89
CA SER A 38 9.21 -8.68 -10.89
C SER A 38 9.79 -9.94 -10.23
N GLY A 39 9.09 -11.06 -10.40
CA GLY A 39 9.44 -12.35 -9.81
C GLY A 39 9.62 -13.42 -10.87
N LYS A 40 10.56 -14.33 -10.63
CA LYS A 40 10.80 -15.52 -11.43
C LYS A 40 10.82 -16.74 -10.51
N ASN A 41 9.97 -17.72 -10.79
CA ASN A 41 10.04 -19.05 -10.19
C ASN A 41 10.63 -20.03 -11.20
N VAL A 42 11.41 -20.99 -10.72
CA VAL A 42 11.91 -22.12 -11.52
C VAL A 42 11.20 -23.38 -11.05
N ILE A 43 10.56 -24.07 -11.98
CA ILE A 43 9.83 -25.30 -11.76
C ILE A 43 10.67 -26.42 -12.35
N SER A 44 11.06 -27.39 -11.53
CA SER A 44 11.72 -28.62 -11.97
C SER A 44 10.70 -29.74 -12.09
N ILE A 45 10.76 -30.48 -13.18
CA ILE A 45 9.86 -31.56 -13.51
C ILE A 45 10.72 -32.81 -13.66
N LEU A 46 10.60 -33.72 -12.70
CA LEU A 46 11.23 -35.03 -12.77
C LEU A 46 10.28 -35.98 -13.47
N CYS A 47 10.71 -36.46 -14.63
CA CYS A 47 10.01 -37.42 -15.45
C CYS A 47 10.34 -38.86 -14.98
N GLY A 48 9.43 -39.80 -15.20
CA GLY A 48 9.61 -41.20 -14.81
C GLY A 48 10.76 -41.94 -15.53
N ASP A 49 11.34 -41.35 -16.58
CA ASP A 49 12.55 -41.81 -17.28
C ASP A 49 13.86 -41.28 -16.65
N GLY A 50 13.76 -40.52 -15.56
CA GLY A 50 14.89 -39.92 -14.86
C GLY A 50 15.38 -38.60 -15.47
N SER A 51 14.74 -38.10 -16.53
CA SER A 51 15.04 -36.77 -17.07
C SER A 51 14.48 -35.67 -16.17
N ASN A 52 15.21 -34.56 -16.08
CA ASN A 52 14.80 -33.38 -15.31
C ASN A 52 14.69 -32.19 -16.25
N GLU A 53 13.48 -31.69 -16.43
CA GLU A 53 13.17 -30.53 -17.26
C GLU A 53 12.85 -29.33 -16.38
N THR A 54 13.23 -28.12 -16.82
CA THR A 54 12.99 -26.90 -16.04
C THR A 54 12.15 -25.89 -16.81
N LEU A 55 11.16 -25.31 -16.13
CA LEU A 55 10.31 -24.24 -16.65
C LEU A 55 10.52 -22.96 -15.83
N ASN A 56 10.51 -21.83 -16.51
CA ASN A 56 10.62 -20.52 -15.89
C ASN A 56 9.25 -19.85 -15.86
N ALA A 57 8.68 -19.67 -14.68
CA ALA A 57 7.44 -18.93 -14.48
C ALA A 57 7.77 -17.49 -14.06
N MET A 58 7.59 -16.53 -14.97
CA MET A 58 7.79 -15.11 -14.69
C MET A 58 6.45 -14.43 -14.44
N TYR A 59 6.40 -13.55 -13.45
CA TYR A 59 5.24 -12.72 -13.16
C TYR A 59 5.70 -11.37 -12.58
N GLN A 60 4.99 -10.33 -12.97
CA GLN A 60 5.28 -8.95 -12.59
C GLN A 60 3.99 -8.24 -12.23
N TYR A 61 4.09 -7.09 -11.57
CA TYR A 61 2.95 -6.17 -11.44
C TYR A 61 2.33 -5.91 -12.83
N PRO A 62 0.99 -5.99 -13.00
CA PRO A 62 -0.05 -6.04 -11.98
C PRO A 62 -0.52 -7.46 -11.59
N PHE A 63 0.30 -8.50 -11.65
CA PHE A 63 -0.04 -9.87 -11.19
C PHE A 63 -1.25 -10.51 -11.91
N ARG A 64 -1.37 -10.26 -13.22
CA ARG A 64 -2.30 -10.98 -14.11
C ARG A 64 -1.71 -12.35 -14.47
N LEU A 65 -1.75 -13.29 -13.52
CA LEU A 65 -1.15 -14.62 -13.68
C LEU A 65 -1.72 -15.37 -14.91
N SER A 66 -3.00 -15.15 -15.23
CA SER A 66 -3.65 -15.70 -16.44
C SER A 66 -3.04 -15.26 -17.76
N GLN A 67 -2.27 -14.16 -17.80
CA GLN A 67 -1.62 -13.65 -19.00
C GLN A 67 -0.18 -14.12 -19.14
N PHE A 68 0.42 -14.65 -18.08
CA PHE A 68 1.78 -15.18 -18.12
C PHE A 68 1.74 -16.68 -18.42
N PRO A 69 2.11 -17.11 -19.64
CA PRO A 69 2.21 -18.52 -19.96
C PRO A 69 3.33 -19.17 -19.12
N LEU A 70 3.03 -20.32 -18.53
CA LEU A 70 4.06 -21.21 -17.95
C LEU A 70 4.89 -21.88 -19.05
N ILE A 71 4.32 -21.98 -20.25
CA ILE A 71 4.88 -22.65 -21.42
C ILE A 71 4.61 -21.75 -22.64
N ASP A 72 5.63 -21.02 -23.08
CA ASP A 72 5.54 -20.03 -24.18
C ASP A 72 5.22 -20.65 -25.54
N LYS A 73 5.53 -21.94 -25.74
CA LYS A 73 5.29 -22.68 -26.99
C LYS A 73 4.93 -24.13 -26.68
N ASN A 74 4.04 -24.73 -27.46
CA ASN A 74 3.76 -26.17 -27.40
C ASN A 74 5.08 -26.94 -27.39
N THR A 75 5.38 -27.55 -26.26
CA THR A 75 6.62 -28.30 -26.06
C THR A 75 6.28 -29.70 -25.59
N THR A 76 7.15 -30.64 -25.93
CA THR A 76 7.10 -31.98 -25.39
C THR A 76 7.83 -31.98 -24.07
N LEU A 77 7.09 -32.19 -22.98
CA LEU A 77 7.63 -32.29 -21.63
C LEU A 77 7.37 -33.71 -21.14
N CYS A 78 8.41 -34.42 -20.68
CA CYS A 78 8.32 -35.83 -20.30
C CYS A 78 7.63 -36.73 -21.36
N ASN A 79 7.97 -36.61 -22.65
CA ASN A 79 7.32 -37.31 -23.76
C ASN A 79 5.80 -37.06 -23.91
N HIS A 80 5.24 -36.07 -23.21
CA HIS A 80 3.86 -35.63 -23.37
C HIS A 80 3.82 -34.26 -24.06
N SER A 81 2.93 -34.09 -25.04
CA SER A 81 2.69 -32.78 -25.65
C SER A 81 1.88 -31.91 -24.68
N VAL A 82 2.47 -30.81 -24.22
CA VAL A 82 1.78 -29.85 -23.34
C VAL A 82 1.44 -28.63 -24.16
N THR A 83 0.15 -28.29 -24.19
CA THR A 83 -0.33 -27.03 -24.76
C THR A 83 -0.03 -25.86 -23.83
N THR A 84 0.05 -24.65 -24.36
CA THR A 84 0.22 -23.42 -23.57
C THR A 84 -0.71 -23.38 -22.36
N THR A 85 -0.13 -23.53 -21.17
CA THR A 85 -0.84 -23.41 -19.89
C THR A 85 -0.51 -22.07 -19.26
N HIS A 86 -1.53 -21.34 -18.85
CA HIS A 86 -1.40 -20.09 -18.12
C HIS A 86 -1.47 -20.33 -16.62
N MET A 87 -0.81 -19.49 -15.82
CA MET A 87 -0.96 -19.55 -14.36
C MET A 87 -2.39 -19.18 -13.96
N MET A 88 -2.96 -19.89 -12.99
CA MET A 88 -4.31 -19.62 -12.49
C MET A 88 -4.30 -18.48 -11.46
N GLY A 89 -5.09 -17.43 -11.69
CA GLY A 89 -5.32 -16.36 -10.72
C GLY A 89 -5.28 -14.96 -11.34
N ASP A 90 -6.06 -14.04 -10.77
CA ASP A 90 -5.97 -12.62 -11.07
C ASP A 90 -6.05 -11.82 -9.76
N SER A 91 -4.94 -11.20 -9.39
CA SER A 91 -4.84 -10.29 -8.24
C SER A 91 -4.60 -8.84 -8.67
N ALA A 92 -4.81 -8.51 -9.95
CA ALA A 92 -4.48 -7.21 -10.52
C ALA A 92 -5.32 -6.09 -9.96
N SER A 93 -6.64 -6.30 -9.83
CA SER A 93 -7.53 -5.28 -9.26
C SER A 93 -7.11 -4.85 -7.85
N SER A 94 -6.65 -5.80 -7.03
CA SER A 94 -6.20 -5.52 -5.66
C SER A 94 -4.87 -4.76 -5.63
N ALA A 95 -3.92 -5.16 -6.49
CA ALA A 95 -2.63 -4.49 -6.60
C ALA A 95 -2.75 -3.08 -7.19
N GLU A 96 -3.52 -2.92 -8.27
CA GLU A 96 -3.79 -1.64 -8.93
C GLU A 96 -4.53 -0.67 -7.99
N PHE A 97 -5.51 -1.16 -7.22
CA PHE A 97 -6.18 -0.35 -6.21
C PHE A 97 -5.22 0.13 -5.11
N PHE A 98 -4.36 -0.75 -4.60
CA PHE A 98 -3.36 -0.41 -3.59
C PHE A 98 -2.34 0.62 -4.09
N VAL A 99 -1.77 0.41 -5.27
CA VAL A 99 -0.82 1.35 -5.89
C VAL A 99 -1.51 2.67 -6.22
N GLY A 100 -2.73 2.65 -6.75
CA GLY A 100 -3.51 3.84 -7.06
C GLY A 100 -3.79 4.71 -5.83
N VAL A 101 -4.26 4.12 -4.74
CA VAL A 101 -4.45 4.82 -3.45
C VAL A 101 -3.12 5.35 -2.92
N GLY A 102 -2.04 4.58 -3.05
CA GLY A 102 -0.69 4.99 -2.67
C GLY A 102 -0.22 6.26 -3.40
N ILE A 103 -0.45 6.35 -4.71
CA ILE A 103 -0.10 7.52 -5.54
C ILE A 103 -0.94 8.74 -5.13
N VAL A 104 -2.24 8.57 -4.92
CA VAL A 104 -3.13 9.67 -4.48
C VAL A 104 -2.66 10.22 -3.12
N CYS A 105 -2.34 9.34 -2.18
CA CYS A 105 -1.84 9.73 -0.86
C CYS A 105 -0.48 10.43 -0.94
N PHE A 106 0.42 9.95 -1.80
CA PHE A 106 1.72 10.58 -2.06
C PHE A 106 1.57 12.00 -2.61
N LEU A 107 0.69 12.20 -3.60
CA LEU A 107 0.44 13.52 -4.18
C LEU A 107 -0.21 14.47 -3.16
N TYR A 108 -1.15 13.96 -2.37
CA TYR A 108 -1.80 14.73 -1.31
C TYR A 108 -0.81 15.17 -0.22
N SER A 109 0.00 14.26 0.31
CA SER A 109 0.95 14.59 1.38
C SER A 109 2.03 15.56 0.89
N MET A 110 2.47 15.43 -0.37
CA MET A 110 3.36 16.41 -1.02
C MET A 110 2.71 17.78 -1.13
N ALA A 111 1.47 17.86 -1.62
CA ALA A 111 0.75 19.14 -1.74
C ALA A 111 0.49 19.78 -0.37
N ALA A 112 0.05 19.01 0.61
CA ALA A 112 -0.16 19.47 1.99
C ALA A 112 1.15 19.98 2.60
N LEU A 113 2.26 19.28 2.40
CA LEU A 113 3.58 19.71 2.86
C LEU A 113 4.00 21.03 2.21
N LEU A 114 3.77 21.23 0.91
CA LEU A 114 4.06 22.51 0.23
C LEU A 114 3.21 23.66 0.80
N VAL A 115 1.94 23.42 1.11
CA VAL A 115 1.06 24.40 1.78
C VAL A 115 1.59 24.71 3.18
N TYR A 116 2.04 23.69 3.93
CA TYR A 116 2.62 23.86 5.26
C TYR A 116 4.00 24.52 5.25
N LEU A 117 4.74 24.50 4.14
CA LEU A 117 6.03 25.20 4.05
C LEU A 117 5.89 26.62 3.52
N GLY A 118 4.94 26.88 2.64
CA GLY A 118 4.81 28.14 1.90
C GLY A 118 3.68 29.07 2.36
N TYR A 119 2.61 28.51 2.91
CA TYR A 119 1.32 29.19 3.12
C TYR A 119 0.74 28.98 4.53
N MET A 120 1.56 28.68 5.53
CA MET A 120 1.10 28.47 6.92
C MET A 120 0.28 29.62 7.50
N HIS A 121 0.58 30.86 7.09
CA HIS A 121 -0.22 32.02 7.51
C HIS A 121 -1.66 31.93 7.00
N VAL A 122 -1.87 31.53 5.73
CA VAL A 122 -3.21 31.31 5.15
C VAL A 122 -3.91 30.11 5.79
N TYR A 123 -3.14 29.04 6.07
CA TYR A 123 -3.67 27.83 6.70
C TYR A 123 -4.16 28.08 8.14
N LYS A 124 -3.47 28.92 8.91
CA LYS A 124 -3.86 29.27 10.30
C LYS A 124 -4.91 30.39 10.38
N ASP A 125 -4.95 31.30 9.41
CA ASP A 125 -5.90 32.43 9.42
C ASP A 125 -7.34 32.02 9.04
N SER A 126 -7.52 30.86 8.41
CA SER A 126 -8.84 30.37 7.98
C SER A 126 -9.25 29.08 8.71
N ASP A 127 -10.40 29.09 9.40
CA ASP A 127 -10.97 27.89 10.06
C ASP A 127 -11.29 26.75 9.06
N PHE A 128 -11.37 27.03 7.75
CA PHE A 128 -11.67 26.06 6.70
C PHE A 128 -10.50 25.09 6.41
N GLY A 129 -9.25 25.55 6.50
CA GLY A 129 -8.07 24.74 6.15
C GLY A 129 -7.95 23.46 6.98
N PRO A 130 -7.94 23.56 8.32
CA PRO A 130 -7.85 22.40 9.20
C PRO A 130 -9.04 21.42 9.08
N ILE A 131 -10.26 21.93 8.86
CA ILE A 131 -11.44 21.07 8.69
C ILE A 131 -11.35 20.29 7.38
N PHE A 132 -10.93 20.95 6.30
CA PHE A 132 -10.75 20.29 5.01
C PHE A 132 -9.63 19.23 5.06
N ASP A 133 -8.47 19.54 5.66
CA ASP A 133 -7.38 18.56 5.81
C ASP A 133 -7.82 17.35 6.65
N PHE A 134 -8.60 17.58 7.72
CA PHE A 134 -9.16 16.49 8.53
C PHE A 134 -10.07 15.56 7.73
N VAL A 135 -11.04 16.10 6.97
CA VAL A 135 -12.00 15.30 6.20
C VAL A 135 -11.28 14.48 5.13
N ILE A 136 -10.35 15.08 4.40
CA ILE A 136 -9.59 14.36 3.37
C ILE A 136 -8.69 13.29 4.02
N THR A 137 -7.98 13.63 5.09
CA THR A 137 -7.13 12.67 5.81
C THR A 137 -7.94 11.49 6.33
N ALA A 138 -9.15 11.70 6.86
CA ALA A 138 -10.03 10.62 7.30
C ALA A 138 -10.49 9.68 6.16
N ILE A 139 -10.82 10.24 4.99
CA ILE A 139 -11.15 9.45 3.79
C ILE A 139 -9.94 8.63 3.34
N LEU A 140 -8.75 9.22 3.34
CA LEU A 140 -7.52 8.56 2.93
C LEU A 140 -7.07 7.45 3.90
N VAL A 141 -7.30 7.62 5.21
CA VAL A 141 -7.12 6.53 6.21
C VAL A 141 -8.00 5.33 5.87
N PHE A 142 -9.29 5.57 5.61
CA PHE A 142 -10.22 4.50 5.26
C PHE A 142 -9.81 3.80 3.96
N LEU A 143 -9.46 4.55 2.93
CA LEU A 143 -8.98 3.99 1.65
C LEU A 143 -7.70 3.17 1.84
N TRP A 144 -6.76 3.63 2.67
CA TRP A 144 -5.54 2.88 3.00
C TRP A 144 -5.83 1.55 3.69
N LEU A 145 -6.78 1.54 4.62
CA LEU A 145 -7.20 0.31 5.30
C LEU A 145 -7.75 -0.69 4.28
N VAL A 146 -8.73 -0.27 3.47
CA VAL A 146 -9.40 -1.15 2.50
C VAL A 146 -8.40 -1.64 1.45
N CYS A 147 -7.55 -0.77 0.91
CA CYS A 147 -6.60 -1.15 -0.13
C CYS A 147 -5.48 -2.05 0.42
N SER A 148 -4.99 -1.81 1.65
CA SER A 148 -3.98 -2.66 2.29
C SER A 148 -4.53 -4.05 2.61
N SER A 149 -5.78 -4.15 3.04
CA SER A 149 -6.44 -5.45 3.26
C SER A 149 -6.72 -6.19 1.96
N ALA A 150 -7.19 -5.49 0.92
CA ALA A 150 -7.38 -6.08 -0.41
C ALA A 150 -6.05 -6.60 -0.96
N TRP A 151 -4.98 -5.82 -0.87
CA TRP A 151 -3.66 -6.25 -1.33
C TRP A 151 -3.06 -7.35 -0.46
N ALA A 152 -3.24 -7.33 0.86
CA ALA A 152 -2.81 -8.44 1.72
C ALA A 152 -3.46 -9.76 1.29
N LYS A 153 -4.76 -9.77 0.97
CA LYS A 153 -5.44 -10.95 0.43
C LYS A 153 -4.97 -11.29 -0.98
N GLY A 154 -4.81 -10.29 -1.86
CA GLY A 154 -4.29 -10.46 -3.21
C GLY A 154 -2.89 -11.10 -3.23
N LEU A 155 -2.01 -10.69 -2.32
CA LEU A 155 -0.68 -11.26 -2.15
C LEU A 155 -0.74 -12.72 -1.68
N GLN A 156 -1.65 -13.07 -0.78
CA GLN A 156 -1.84 -14.47 -0.39
C GLN A 156 -2.32 -15.33 -1.57
N ASN A 157 -3.22 -14.79 -2.40
CA ASN A 157 -3.65 -15.49 -3.61
C ASN A 157 -2.49 -15.67 -4.61
N VAL A 158 -1.63 -14.66 -4.78
CA VAL A 158 -0.42 -14.78 -5.62
C VAL A 158 0.50 -15.86 -5.06
N LYS A 159 0.82 -15.83 -3.77
CA LYS A 159 1.69 -16.84 -3.13
C LYS A 159 1.15 -18.25 -3.34
N SER A 160 -0.13 -18.47 -3.06
CA SER A 160 -0.78 -19.77 -3.20
C SER A 160 -0.81 -20.25 -4.65
N ALA A 161 -1.03 -19.36 -5.62
CA ALA A 161 -1.00 -19.71 -7.04
C ALA A 161 0.41 -20.05 -7.54
N THR A 162 1.44 -19.39 -6.98
CA THR A 162 2.85 -19.58 -7.36
C THR A 162 3.58 -20.65 -6.55
N ASP A 163 2.91 -21.27 -5.58
CA ASP A 163 3.46 -22.35 -4.76
C ASP A 163 3.46 -23.69 -5.51
N THR A 164 4.22 -24.66 -5.02
CA THR A 164 4.33 -26.00 -5.63
C THR A 164 2.96 -26.66 -5.79
N GLU A 165 2.06 -26.53 -4.81
CA GLU A 165 0.69 -27.07 -4.90
C GLU A 165 -0.16 -26.34 -5.96
N GLY A 166 -0.05 -25.01 -6.06
CA GLY A 166 -0.78 -24.22 -7.06
C GLY A 166 -0.34 -24.52 -8.48
N ILE A 167 0.97 -24.65 -8.68
CA ILE A 167 1.59 -24.96 -9.98
C ILE A 167 1.30 -26.40 -10.40
N SER A 168 1.48 -27.38 -9.50
CA SER A 168 1.14 -28.79 -9.78
C SER A 168 -0.35 -29.00 -10.00
N GLY A 169 -1.21 -28.19 -9.36
CA GLY A 169 -2.65 -28.16 -9.63
C GLY A 169 -3.00 -27.66 -11.04
N THR A 170 -2.19 -26.75 -11.59
CA THR A 170 -2.38 -26.12 -12.90
C THR A 170 -1.81 -26.98 -14.04
N LEU A 171 -0.67 -27.64 -13.84
CA LEU A 171 -0.10 -28.58 -14.80
C LEU A 171 -0.77 -29.96 -14.68
N ALA A 172 -1.59 -30.33 -15.65
CA ALA A 172 -2.21 -31.65 -15.72
C ALA A 172 -1.19 -32.81 -15.69
N LEU A 173 0.04 -32.58 -16.19
CA LEU A 173 1.13 -33.55 -16.16
C LEU A 173 1.54 -33.97 -14.75
N CYS A 174 1.52 -33.04 -13.79
CA CYS A 174 1.97 -33.28 -12.42
C CYS A 174 0.95 -34.08 -11.60
N LYS A 175 -0.26 -34.30 -12.13
CA LYS A 175 -1.28 -35.19 -11.55
C LYS A 175 -1.13 -36.64 -12.03
N GLY A 176 -0.28 -36.90 -13.02
CA GLY A 176 -0.01 -38.23 -13.55
C GLY A 176 0.87 -39.06 -12.61
N SER A 177 0.72 -40.38 -12.66
CA SER A 177 1.27 -41.31 -11.65
C SER A 177 2.80 -41.50 -11.66
N ASN A 178 3.56 -40.83 -12.54
CA ASN A 178 5.01 -41.01 -12.68
C ASN A 178 5.79 -39.69 -12.96
N ILE A 179 5.20 -38.51 -12.68
CA ILE A 179 5.86 -37.22 -12.90
C ILE A 179 5.73 -36.37 -11.64
N THR A 180 6.84 -35.94 -11.06
CA THR A 180 6.85 -35.05 -9.88
C THR A 180 7.29 -33.66 -10.29
N CYS A 181 6.49 -32.66 -9.94
CA CYS A 181 6.79 -31.26 -10.22
C CYS A 181 7.04 -30.52 -8.91
N GLU A 182 8.17 -29.85 -8.82
CA GLU A 182 8.57 -29.09 -7.64
C GLU A 182 9.07 -27.71 -8.05
N VAL A 183 8.74 -26.68 -7.28
CA VAL A 183 9.33 -25.35 -7.45
C VAL A 183 10.67 -25.35 -6.74
N THR A 184 11.75 -25.34 -7.51
CA THR A 184 13.12 -25.40 -6.99
C THR A 184 13.68 -24.04 -6.63
N GLU A 185 13.28 -22.99 -7.35
CA GLU A 185 13.61 -21.61 -7.00
C GLU A 185 12.35 -20.75 -6.91
N PHE A 186 12.16 -20.11 -5.75
CA PHE A 186 11.08 -19.16 -5.52
C PHE A 186 11.55 -17.73 -5.77
N ALA A 187 10.70 -16.90 -6.36
CA ALA A 187 10.95 -15.48 -6.43
C ALA A 187 11.00 -14.85 -5.03
N ASN A 188 11.80 -13.80 -4.88
CA ASN A 188 11.94 -13.10 -3.61
C ASN A 188 10.69 -12.27 -3.27
N MET A 189 9.70 -12.89 -2.66
CA MET A 189 8.44 -12.27 -2.20
C MET A 189 8.60 -11.26 -1.06
N ARG A 190 9.82 -11.06 -0.53
CA ARG A 190 10.07 -10.15 0.59
C ARG A 190 9.61 -8.73 0.28
N THR A 191 9.87 -8.24 -0.93
CA THR A 191 9.46 -6.90 -1.36
C THR A 191 7.95 -6.73 -1.31
N LEU A 192 7.18 -7.75 -1.69
CA LEU A 192 5.71 -7.69 -1.61
C LEU A 192 5.21 -7.75 -0.16
N ASN A 193 5.83 -8.55 0.71
CA ASN A 193 5.49 -8.54 2.13
C ASN A 193 5.78 -7.17 2.76
N ILE A 194 6.91 -6.55 2.41
CA ILE A 194 7.27 -5.20 2.83
C ILE A 194 6.19 -4.21 2.36
N SER A 195 5.72 -4.31 1.11
CA SER A 195 4.66 -3.42 0.61
C SER A 195 3.38 -3.45 1.48
N VAL A 196 2.95 -4.63 1.93
CA VAL A 196 1.78 -4.79 2.80
C VAL A 196 2.03 -4.18 4.18
N VAL A 197 3.20 -4.44 4.77
CA VAL A 197 3.58 -3.87 6.08
C VAL A 197 3.63 -2.35 6.02
N PHE A 198 4.26 -1.78 4.99
CA PHE A 198 4.29 -0.34 4.79
C PHE A 198 2.91 0.24 4.50
N GLY A 199 2.01 -0.51 3.85
CA GLY A 199 0.62 -0.08 3.66
C GLY A 199 -0.13 0.11 4.98
N TYR A 200 -0.07 -0.87 5.88
CA TYR A 200 -0.67 -0.74 7.22
C TYR A 200 0.04 0.29 8.10
N LEU A 201 1.37 0.39 8.01
CA LEU A 201 2.12 1.41 8.72
C LEU A 201 1.69 2.80 8.25
N ASN A 202 1.54 3.01 6.94
CA ASN A 202 1.07 4.28 6.39
C ASN A 202 -0.34 4.57 6.89
N MET A 203 -1.26 3.60 6.87
CA MET A 203 -2.61 3.75 7.44
C MET A 203 -2.57 4.29 8.89
N LEU A 204 -1.70 3.72 9.74
CA LEU A 204 -1.55 4.17 11.13
C LEU A 204 -1.01 5.60 11.22
N VAL A 205 0.01 5.94 10.42
CA VAL A 205 0.57 7.31 10.38
C VAL A 205 -0.52 8.32 9.99
N TRP A 206 -1.32 8.02 8.96
CA TRP A 206 -2.44 8.85 8.54
C TRP A 206 -3.52 8.96 9.63
N ALA A 207 -3.79 7.89 10.38
CA ALA A 207 -4.74 7.91 11.49
C ALA A 207 -4.23 8.78 12.65
N PHE A 208 -2.93 8.70 12.97
CA PHE A 208 -2.29 9.59 13.94
C PHE A 208 -2.35 11.06 13.50
N ASN A 209 -2.19 11.34 12.21
CA ASN A 209 -2.33 12.67 11.65
C ASN A 209 -3.76 13.21 11.82
N ALA A 210 -4.76 12.42 11.41
CA ALA A 210 -6.17 12.79 11.56
C ALA A 210 -6.53 13.08 13.02
N TRP A 211 -6.02 12.27 13.96
CA TRP A 211 -6.19 12.49 15.39
C TRP A 211 -5.54 13.79 15.88
N PHE A 212 -4.33 14.10 15.40
CA PHE A 212 -3.62 15.32 15.77
C PHE A 212 -4.37 16.56 15.27
N VAL A 213 -4.76 16.58 13.99
CA VAL A 213 -5.57 17.66 13.40
C VAL A 213 -6.90 17.80 14.13
N TYR A 214 -7.56 16.68 14.48
CA TYR A 214 -8.80 16.70 15.26
C TYR A 214 -8.63 17.39 16.63
N LYS A 215 -7.54 17.13 17.36
CA LYS A 215 -7.27 17.83 18.62
C LYS A 215 -7.00 19.32 18.44
N GLU A 216 -6.37 19.71 17.34
CA GLU A 216 -6.11 21.12 17.03
C GLU A 216 -7.36 21.86 16.52
N THR A 217 -8.36 21.14 15.99
CA THR A 217 -9.63 21.77 15.61
C THR A 217 -10.42 22.28 16.82
N ARG A 218 -10.96 23.51 16.69
CA ARG A 218 -11.72 24.22 17.71
C ARG A 218 -12.97 23.47 18.22
N TRP A 219 -13.43 22.41 17.52
CA TRP A 219 -14.52 21.53 18.00
C TRP A 219 -14.17 20.81 19.31
N HIS A 220 -12.90 20.44 19.52
CA HIS A 220 -12.46 19.83 20.77
C HIS A 220 -12.25 20.89 21.87
N SER A 221 -11.66 22.03 21.55
CA SER A 221 -11.48 23.14 22.50
C SER A 221 -12.81 23.74 22.99
N ARG A 222 -13.82 23.89 22.12
CA ARG A 222 -15.16 24.38 22.52
C ARG A 222 -15.87 23.43 23.49
N LYS A 223 -15.67 22.10 23.39
CA LYS A 223 -16.22 21.13 24.36
C LYS A 223 -15.57 21.26 25.74
N PHE A 224 -14.31 21.68 25.82
CA PHE A 224 -13.65 21.97 27.11
C PHE A 224 -14.03 23.34 27.68
N SER A 225 -14.27 24.35 26.84
CA SER A 225 -14.68 25.70 27.30
C SER A 225 -16.17 25.81 27.64
N SER A 226 -16.98 24.79 27.37
CA SER A 226 -18.44 24.78 27.63
C SER A 226 -18.84 24.02 28.90
N GLN A 227 -17.91 23.74 29.81
CA GLN A 227 -18.28 23.51 31.21
C GLN A 227 -18.58 24.86 31.88
N PRO A 228 -19.81 25.11 32.38
CA PRO A 228 -20.11 26.32 33.12
C PRO A 228 -19.41 26.25 34.49
N GLY A 229 -18.27 26.91 34.62
CA GLY A 229 -17.68 27.21 35.93
C GLY A 229 -18.60 28.18 36.69
N PRO A 230 -18.91 27.95 37.97
CA PRO A 230 -19.87 28.76 38.72
C PRO A 230 -19.33 30.19 38.87
N GLY A 231 -20.16 31.17 38.49
CA GLY A 231 -19.83 32.58 38.60
C GLY A 231 -19.39 32.98 40.01
N ARG A 232 -18.24 33.63 40.11
CA ARG A 232 -17.78 34.31 41.33
C ARG A 232 -17.42 35.76 41.03
N HIS A 233 -18.41 36.61 41.30
CA HIS A 233 -18.38 37.97 41.85
C HIS A 233 -17.09 38.79 41.67
N GLN A 234 -17.25 39.93 40.98
CA GLN A 234 -16.37 41.10 41.08
C GLN A 234 -16.27 41.57 42.54
N VAL A 235 -15.05 41.78 43.01
CA VAL A 235 -14.77 42.50 44.26
C VAL A 235 -14.25 43.90 43.88
N PRO A 236 -14.76 45.01 44.46
CA PRO A 236 -14.27 46.35 44.14
C PRO A 236 -12.90 46.62 44.77
N ALA A 237 -12.09 47.44 44.09
CA ALA A 237 -10.77 47.85 44.55
C ALA A 237 -10.84 48.81 45.77
N PRO A 238 -9.92 48.70 46.74
CA PRO A 238 -9.80 49.66 47.82
C PRO A 238 -8.99 50.89 47.38
N ILE A 239 -9.35 52.03 47.98
CA ILE A 239 -8.82 53.39 47.80
C ILE A 239 -7.46 53.53 48.48
#